data_AF-A0AB73U826-F1
#
_entry.id   AF-A0AB73U826-F1
#
_cell.length_a   1.000
_cell.length_b   1.000
_cell.length_c   1.000
_cell.angle_alpha   90.00
_cell.angle_beta   90.00
_cell.angle_gamma   90.00
#
_symmetry.space_group_name_H-M   'P 1'
#
loop_
_entity.id
_entity.type
_entity.pdbx_description
1 polymer ?
#
loop_
_entity_poly.entity_id
_entity_poly.type
_entity_poly.pdbx_seq_one_letter_code
_entity_poly.pdbx_strand_id
1 'polypeptide(L)'
;MTGPYNYGPAPDYDAEFAAAHNPALPQDQLLRLWHTRPDLREALAQLPACPPALAAQVQFSDPWRDPNARSHRGIIMAFAMLAGLLVIVGLGYVGYMAVRGDGSTQQQTHGMLPPNDPKTTSSAAATATTAPPAAPSSAVKPVDVSTNCVQAEDGTDSNGVKYVYDPAKAFDNDPLTAWRCQWKEQDGQSITAKFDHPTLITSVGLIPGYAKTDIDGSDRFAQNRKITRVRWEFSDGSSVKQQVPVSRALASIKVNVVTDSVTMVIEATEPGVSIVNKSGQRQDAFNGLVSVSEIEIMGTQPPAAPAPAPAPAPAPAPAPAPAQTPPPGPPAPAPSAPAAPARS
;
A
#
# COMPACT_ATOMS: atom_id res chain seq x y z
N MET A 1 -23.89 42.23 16.84
CA MET A 1 -24.99 41.42 16.29
C MET A 1 -24.51 40.79 15.00
N THR A 2 -23.96 39.58 15.09
CA THR A 2 -23.71 38.64 13.98
C THR A 2 -23.75 37.26 14.64
N GLY A 3 -24.70 36.41 14.21
CA GLY A 3 -25.13 35.22 14.97
C GLY A 3 -24.07 34.11 15.06
N PRO A 4 -24.22 33.19 16.03
CA PRO A 4 -23.34 32.03 16.15
C PRO A 4 -23.67 31.04 15.02
N TYR A 5 -22.66 30.69 14.22
CA TYR A 5 -22.75 29.54 13.33
C TYR A 5 -22.86 28.30 14.20
N ASN A 6 -24.08 27.75 14.24
CA ASN A 6 -24.39 26.49 14.90
C ASN A 6 -23.83 25.37 14.02
N TYR A 7 -22.58 24.97 14.26
CA TYR A 7 -22.09 23.69 13.77
C TYR A 7 -22.79 22.62 14.62
N GLY A 8 -23.62 21.79 13.96
CA GLY A 8 -24.20 20.60 14.56
C GLY A 8 -23.12 19.66 15.12
N PRO A 9 -23.51 18.57 15.80
CA PRO A 9 -22.55 17.60 16.32
C PRO A 9 -21.55 17.22 15.22
N ALA A 10 -20.26 17.28 15.55
CA ALA A 10 -19.20 16.96 14.60
C ALA A 10 -19.47 15.57 14.00
N PRO A 11 -19.55 15.44 12.66
CA PRO A 11 -19.77 14.13 12.04
C PRO A 11 -18.65 13.16 12.43
N ASP A 12 -18.94 11.86 12.46
CA ASP A 12 -17.98 10.78 12.71
C ASP A 12 -16.86 10.78 11.65
N TYR A 13 -15.87 11.66 11.84
CA TYR A 13 -14.71 11.82 10.96
C TYR A 13 -13.89 10.51 10.81
N ASP A 14 -14.10 9.53 11.70
CA ASP A 14 -13.28 8.33 11.81
C ASP A 14 -13.82 7.17 10.95
N ALA A 15 -15.09 6.80 11.13
CA ALA A 15 -15.66 5.63 10.42
C ALA A 15 -15.86 5.86 8.92
N GLU A 16 -16.30 7.06 8.52
CA GLU A 16 -16.53 7.39 7.12
C GLU A 16 -15.23 7.53 6.33
N PHE A 17 -14.15 8.00 6.97
CA PHE A 17 -12.83 8.10 6.35
C PHE A 17 -12.22 6.71 6.13
N ALA A 18 -12.26 5.83 7.14
CA ALA A 18 -11.81 4.44 6.99
C ALA A 18 -12.64 3.70 5.92
N ALA A 19 -13.96 3.89 5.91
CA ALA A 19 -14.83 3.33 4.89
C ALA A 19 -14.46 3.80 3.47
N ALA A 20 -14.13 5.09 3.29
CA ALA A 20 -13.75 5.63 1.98
C ALA A 20 -12.42 5.08 1.42
N HIS A 21 -11.62 4.40 2.25
CA HIS A 21 -10.38 3.74 1.85
C HIS A 21 -10.48 2.21 1.86
N ASN A 22 -11.68 1.67 2.16
CA ASN A 22 -11.93 0.23 2.09
C ASN A 22 -12.22 -0.19 0.63
N PRO A 23 -11.40 -1.06 0.01
CA PRO A 23 -11.63 -1.50 -1.36
C PRO A 23 -12.94 -2.30 -1.54
N ALA A 24 -13.50 -2.82 -0.46
CA ALA A 24 -14.78 -3.55 -0.43
C ALA A 24 -15.99 -2.67 -0.09
N LEU A 25 -15.88 -1.34 -0.20
CA LEU A 25 -16.99 -0.42 0.12
C LEU A 25 -18.21 -0.65 -0.80
N PRO A 26 -19.41 -0.92 -0.24
CA PRO A 26 -20.63 -1.07 -1.03
C PRO A 26 -20.96 0.17 -1.86
N GLN A 27 -21.48 -0.03 -3.07
CA GLN A 27 -21.71 1.04 -4.05
C GLN A 27 -22.69 2.11 -3.56
N ASP A 28 -23.72 1.73 -2.80
CA ASP A 28 -24.69 2.65 -2.19
C ASP A 28 -24.05 3.55 -1.13
N GLN A 29 -23.16 2.98 -0.32
CA GLN A 29 -22.41 3.72 0.69
C GLN A 29 -21.37 4.65 0.04
N LEU A 30 -20.70 4.19 -1.01
CA LEU A 30 -19.80 5.00 -1.82
C LEU A 30 -20.53 6.22 -2.41
N LEU A 31 -21.68 6.01 -3.05
CA LEU A 31 -22.48 7.10 -3.63
C LEU A 31 -22.94 8.09 -2.57
N ARG A 32 -23.38 7.60 -1.40
CA ARG A 32 -23.74 8.46 -0.28
C ARG A 32 -22.56 9.34 0.13
N LEU A 33 -21.39 8.75 0.38
CA LEU A 33 -20.17 9.48 0.76
C LEU A 33 -19.73 10.45 -0.35
N TRP A 34 -19.84 10.05 -1.62
CA TRP A 34 -19.49 10.93 -2.75
C TRP A 34 -20.29 12.24 -2.73
N HIS A 35 -21.58 12.17 -2.42
CA HIS A 35 -22.46 13.33 -2.38
C HIS A 35 -22.32 14.14 -1.08
N THR A 36 -22.11 13.48 0.05
CA THR A 36 -22.04 14.15 1.37
C THR A 36 -20.64 14.63 1.75
N ARG A 37 -19.58 14.04 1.18
CA ARG A 37 -18.18 14.24 1.58
C ARG A 37 -17.30 14.60 0.38
N PRO A 38 -17.27 15.89 -0.03
CA PRO A 38 -16.42 16.34 -1.13
C PRO A 38 -14.92 16.15 -0.86
N ASP A 39 -14.51 16.15 0.42
CA ASP A 39 -13.16 15.90 0.89
C ASP A 39 -12.67 14.47 0.66
N LEU A 40 -13.59 13.50 0.57
CA LEU A 40 -13.27 12.09 0.36
C LEU A 40 -13.32 11.67 -1.11
N ARG A 41 -13.75 12.55 -2.03
CA ARG A 41 -13.99 12.20 -3.44
C ARG A 41 -12.75 11.66 -4.14
N GLU A 42 -11.57 12.16 -3.79
CA GLU A 42 -10.31 11.69 -4.39
C GLU A 42 -10.00 10.25 -3.97
N ALA A 43 -10.21 9.89 -2.70
CA ALA A 43 -10.05 8.52 -2.22
C ALA A 43 -11.13 7.60 -2.80
N LEU A 44 -12.39 8.04 -2.80
CA LEU A 44 -13.51 7.27 -3.35
C LEU A 44 -13.36 7.05 -4.87
N ALA A 45 -12.78 7.99 -5.61
CA ALA A 45 -12.52 7.87 -7.05
C ALA A 45 -11.49 6.78 -7.39
N GLN A 46 -10.66 6.36 -6.42
CA GLN A 46 -9.65 5.34 -6.59
C GLN A 46 -10.17 3.93 -6.26
N LEU A 47 -11.34 3.82 -5.64
CA LEU A 47 -11.92 2.53 -5.27
C LEU A 47 -12.38 1.74 -6.51
N PRO A 48 -12.19 0.41 -6.55
CA PRO A 48 -12.63 -0.43 -7.67
C PRO A 48 -14.14 -0.37 -7.93
N ALA A 49 -14.93 -0.17 -6.87
CA ALA A 49 -16.38 -0.06 -6.92
C ALA A 49 -16.89 1.31 -7.42
N CYS A 50 -15.99 2.28 -7.66
CA CYS A 50 -16.38 3.63 -8.07
C CYS A 50 -16.83 3.66 -9.54
N PRO A 51 -18.03 4.20 -9.84
CA PRO A 51 -18.48 4.36 -11.22
C PRO A 51 -17.49 5.21 -12.05
N PRO A 52 -17.13 4.82 -13.29
CA PRO A 52 -16.16 5.55 -14.11
C PRO A 52 -16.57 7.01 -14.38
N ALA A 53 -17.87 7.27 -14.49
CA ALA A 53 -18.42 8.60 -14.69
C ALA A 53 -18.22 9.52 -13.46
N LEU A 54 -18.11 8.97 -12.26
CA LEU A 54 -17.80 9.73 -11.04
C LEU A 54 -16.30 9.94 -10.91
N ALA A 55 -15.50 8.89 -11.12
CA ALA A 55 -14.03 9.00 -11.11
C ALA A 55 -13.54 10.08 -12.09
N ALA A 56 -14.16 10.20 -13.27
CA ALA A 56 -13.84 11.24 -14.25
C ALA A 56 -14.20 12.68 -13.83
N GLN A 57 -15.07 12.88 -12.83
CA GLN A 57 -15.42 14.20 -12.31
C GLN A 57 -14.38 14.75 -11.35
N VAL A 58 -13.55 13.89 -10.78
CA VAL A 58 -12.41 14.32 -9.96
C VAL A 58 -11.29 14.65 -10.93
N GLN A 59 -11.01 15.94 -11.09
CA GLN A 59 -9.71 16.33 -11.60
C GLN A 59 -8.71 15.90 -10.53
N PHE A 60 -8.03 14.77 -10.76
CA PHE A 60 -6.78 14.50 -10.06
C PHE A 60 -5.95 15.76 -10.25
N SER A 61 -5.68 16.49 -9.15
CA SER A 61 -4.71 17.57 -9.22
C SER A 61 -3.45 16.90 -9.74
N ASP A 62 -3.07 17.24 -10.97
CA ASP A 62 -1.85 16.77 -11.58
C ASP A 62 -0.76 16.94 -10.52
N PRO A 63 -0.19 15.86 -9.95
CA PRO A 63 0.68 15.97 -8.77
C PRO A 63 1.97 16.75 -9.09
N TRP A 64 2.16 17.10 -10.36
CA TRP A 64 3.21 17.94 -10.91
C TRP A 64 2.89 19.45 -10.91
N ARG A 65 1.69 19.89 -10.52
CA ARG A 65 1.39 21.31 -10.27
C ARG A 65 1.60 21.63 -8.80
N ASP A 66 2.86 21.89 -8.46
CA ASP A 66 3.22 22.58 -7.23
C ASP A 66 2.54 23.98 -7.22
N PRO A 67 1.62 24.27 -6.27
CA PRO A 67 1.00 25.59 -6.16
C PRO A 67 2.01 26.68 -5.75
N ASN A 68 3.20 26.28 -5.29
CA ASN A 68 4.33 27.15 -4.94
C ASN A 68 5.47 27.13 -5.97
N ALA A 69 5.31 26.45 -7.11
CA ALA A 69 6.25 26.57 -8.22
C ALA A 69 6.13 27.97 -8.81
N ARG A 70 6.91 28.90 -8.24
CA ARG A 70 7.18 30.22 -8.83
C ARG A 70 7.47 29.99 -10.31
N SER A 71 6.61 30.54 -11.17
CA SER A 71 6.64 30.27 -12.60
C SER A 71 8.05 30.45 -13.16
N HIS A 72 8.72 29.35 -13.52
CA HIS A 72 10.03 29.38 -14.20
C HIS A 72 9.95 29.98 -15.62
N ARG A 73 8.77 30.47 -16.04
CA ARG A 73 8.57 31.24 -17.27
C ARG A 73 9.54 32.42 -17.38
N GLY A 74 9.88 33.09 -16.27
CA GLY A 74 10.87 34.17 -16.26
C GLY A 74 12.30 33.69 -16.53
N ILE A 75 12.68 32.54 -15.96
CA ILE A 75 14.02 31.96 -16.11
C ILE A 75 14.19 31.33 -17.50
N ILE A 76 13.16 30.65 -18.01
CA ILE A 76 13.16 30.05 -19.35
C ILE A 76 13.22 31.15 -20.43
N MET A 77 12.48 32.25 -20.27
CA MET A 77 12.57 33.41 -21.19
C MET A 77 13.94 34.09 -21.11
N ALA A 78 14.55 34.19 -19.91
CA ALA A 78 15.89 34.74 -19.76
C ALA A 78 16.96 33.88 -20.46
N PHE A 79 16.90 32.54 -20.32
CA PHE A 79 17.81 31.64 -21.02
C PHE A 79 17.57 31.61 -22.54
N ALA A 80 16.32 31.69 -23.01
CA ALA A 80 16.01 31.79 -24.44
C ALA A 80 16.52 33.10 -25.06
N MET A 81 16.39 34.22 -24.35
CA MET A 81 16.96 35.51 -24.77
C MET A 81 18.48 35.46 -24.80
N LEU A 82 19.12 34.86 -23.80
CA LEU A 82 20.58 34.76 -23.71
C LEU A 82 21.16 33.81 -24.79
N ALA A 83 20.46 32.71 -25.09
CA ALA A 83 20.79 31.82 -26.19
C ALA A 83 20.58 32.49 -27.56
N GLY A 84 19.49 33.25 -27.75
CA GLY A 84 19.26 34.03 -28.96
C GLY A 84 20.33 35.10 -29.17
N LEU A 85 20.76 35.77 -28.10
CA LEU A 85 21.81 36.78 -28.14
C LEU A 85 23.19 36.15 -28.46
N LEU A 86 23.48 34.97 -27.94
CA LEU A 86 24.69 34.20 -28.29
C LEU A 86 24.68 33.73 -29.75
N VAL A 87 23.52 33.36 -30.32
CA VAL A 87 23.40 33.02 -31.75
C VAL A 87 23.61 34.26 -32.63
N ILE A 88 23.08 35.43 -32.24
CA ILE A 88 23.29 36.68 -32.98
C ILE A 88 24.76 37.12 -32.91
N VAL A 89 25.40 37.01 -31.75
CA VAL A 89 26.84 37.31 -31.60
C VAL A 89 27.70 36.31 -32.37
N GLY A 90 27.33 35.02 -32.37
CA GLY A 90 28.00 33.98 -33.17
C GLY A 90 27.88 34.21 -34.67
N LEU A 91 26.69 34.55 -35.17
CA LEU A 91 26.47 34.90 -36.58
C LEU A 91 27.18 36.19 -36.98
N GLY A 92 27.22 37.19 -36.09
CA GLY A 92 28.00 38.41 -36.28
C GLY A 92 29.51 38.15 -36.34
N TYR A 93 30.01 37.22 -35.52
CA TYR A 93 31.42 36.81 -35.51
C TYR A 93 31.82 36.03 -36.77
N VAL A 94 30.95 35.13 -37.26
CA VAL A 94 31.16 34.41 -38.53
C VAL A 94 31.09 35.37 -39.73
N GLY A 95 30.16 36.33 -39.73
CA GLY A 95 30.11 37.39 -40.74
C GLY A 95 31.34 38.30 -40.71
N TYR A 96 31.87 38.60 -39.53
CA TYR A 96 33.11 39.38 -39.35
C TYR A 96 34.36 38.64 -39.85
N MET A 97 34.42 37.30 -39.68
CA MET A 97 35.49 36.47 -40.25
C MET A 97 35.39 36.33 -41.77
N ALA A 98 34.18 36.39 -42.35
CA ALA A 98 33.98 36.35 -43.81
C ALA A 98 34.36 37.67 -44.52
N VAL A 99 34.47 38.79 -43.79
CA VAL A 99 34.84 40.12 -44.34
C VAL A 99 36.35 40.40 -44.25
N ARG A 100 37.15 39.53 -43.59
CA ARG A 100 38.61 39.74 -43.40
C ARG A 100 39.53 38.62 -43.91
N GLY A 101 39.03 37.69 -44.74
CA GLY A 101 39.87 36.64 -45.33
C GLY A 101 39.86 36.69 -46.85
N ASP A 102 40.97 37.14 -47.45
CA ASP A 102 41.25 37.06 -48.88
C ASP A 102 41.61 35.63 -49.34
N GLY A 103 41.09 35.23 -50.51
CA GLY A 103 41.53 34.10 -51.34
C GLY A 103 40.99 32.72 -50.94
N SER A 104 40.56 31.82 -51.83
CA SER A 104 40.67 31.73 -53.29
C SER A 104 39.79 30.56 -53.84
N THR A 105 39.29 30.74 -55.06
CA THR A 105 39.00 29.74 -56.14
C THR A 105 37.97 28.59 -55.99
N GLN A 106 36.95 28.63 -56.90
CA GLN A 106 36.46 27.60 -57.88
C GLN A 106 36.25 26.15 -57.39
N GLN A 107 35.18 25.38 -57.70
CA GLN A 107 34.65 25.03 -59.03
C GLN A 107 33.39 24.10 -58.92
N GLN A 108 32.25 24.54 -59.48
CA GLN A 108 31.44 23.86 -60.54
C GLN A 108 31.08 22.34 -60.48
N THR A 109 29.78 22.00 -60.56
CA THR A 109 29.08 21.08 -61.52
C THR A 109 27.65 20.76 -61.02
N HIS A 110 26.56 21.25 -61.65
CA HIS A 110 25.79 20.74 -62.82
C HIS A 110 25.09 19.37 -62.64
N GLY A 111 23.74 19.35 -62.70
CA GLY A 111 22.98 18.08 -62.78
C GLY A 111 21.43 18.12 -62.65
N MET A 112 20.74 18.94 -63.44
CA MET A 112 19.49 18.68 -64.22
C MET A 112 18.45 17.56 -63.83
N LEU A 113 17.17 17.99 -63.59
CA LEU A 113 15.82 17.39 -63.90
C LEU A 113 15.27 16.13 -63.14
N PRO A 114 13.95 15.76 -63.23
CA PRO A 114 12.67 16.49 -63.05
C PRO A 114 11.65 15.71 -62.15
N PRO A 115 10.39 16.17 -61.94
CA PRO A 115 9.40 15.54 -61.05
C PRO A 115 8.37 14.65 -61.78
N ASN A 116 7.92 13.54 -61.14
CA ASN A 116 6.49 13.14 -61.04
C ASN A 116 6.26 11.75 -60.38
N ASP A 117 5.17 11.74 -59.60
CA ASP A 117 4.22 10.68 -59.26
C ASP A 117 4.31 9.81 -57.98
N PRO A 118 3.15 9.55 -57.34
CA PRO A 118 3.05 9.06 -55.97
C PRO A 118 2.96 7.54 -55.91
N LYS A 119 3.78 6.91 -55.06
CA LYS A 119 3.73 5.47 -54.80
C LYS A 119 2.97 5.18 -53.51
N THR A 120 1.70 4.85 -53.68
CA THR A 120 0.95 3.78 -53.01
C THR A 120 1.49 3.32 -51.65
N THR A 121 0.91 3.86 -50.57
CA THR A 121 1.07 3.31 -49.22
C THR A 121 0.09 2.16 -49.05
N SER A 122 0.60 0.92 -49.07
CA SER A 122 -0.20 -0.27 -48.75
C SER A 122 -0.39 -0.35 -47.23
N SER A 123 -1.64 -0.19 -46.80
CA SER A 123 -2.08 -0.35 -45.42
C SER A 123 -2.09 -1.85 -45.08
N ALA A 124 -1.13 -2.29 -44.27
CA ALA A 124 -1.16 -3.61 -43.66
C ALA A 124 -1.94 -3.51 -42.34
N ALA A 125 -3.19 -3.96 -42.36
CA ALA A 125 -4.02 -4.13 -41.17
C ALA A 125 -3.39 -5.19 -40.24
N ALA A 126 -2.84 -4.75 -39.12
CA ALA A 126 -2.48 -5.63 -38.03
C ALA A 126 -3.77 -6.08 -37.33
N THR A 127 -4.09 -7.37 -37.46
CA THR A 127 -5.09 -8.05 -36.63
C THR A 127 -4.74 -7.88 -35.16
N ALA A 128 -5.60 -7.18 -34.42
CA ALA A 128 -5.53 -7.11 -32.97
C ALA A 128 -5.84 -8.48 -32.37
N THR A 129 -4.82 -9.19 -31.92
CA THR A 129 -4.99 -10.30 -30.98
C THR A 129 -5.48 -9.70 -29.66
N THR A 130 -6.72 -9.99 -29.29
CA THR A 130 -7.26 -9.65 -27.98
C THR A 130 -6.39 -10.30 -26.90
N ALA A 131 -5.72 -9.49 -26.08
CA ALA A 131 -4.98 -9.97 -24.93
C ALA A 131 -5.94 -10.75 -24.00
N PRO A 132 -5.52 -11.90 -23.44
CA PRO A 132 -6.31 -12.62 -22.45
C PRO A 132 -6.73 -11.68 -21.29
N PRO A 133 -7.94 -11.83 -20.72
CA PRO A 133 -8.34 -11.08 -19.55
C PRO A 133 -7.28 -11.24 -18.44
N ALA A 134 -6.82 -10.14 -17.87
CA ALA A 134 -5.92 -10.17 -16.72
C ALA A 134 -6.58 -11.00 -15.61
N ALA A 135 -5.85 -11.96 -15.04
CA ALA A 135 -6.33 -12.73 -13.90
C ALA A 135 -6.73 -11.78 -12.76
N PRO A 136 -7.84 -12.04 -12.05
CA PRO A 136 -8.27 -11.17 -10.95
C PRO A 136 -7.19 -11.18 -9.86
N SER A 137 -6.60 -10.01 -9.61
CA SER A 137 -5.67 -9.77 -8.51
C SER A 137 -6.45 -9.35 -7.26
N SER A 138 -6.02 -9.84 -6.10
CA SER A 138 -6.64 -9.54 -4.80
C SER A 138 -5.58 -9.10 -3.79
N ALA A 139 -6.02 -8.47 -2.70
CA ALA A 139 -5.14 -8.16 -1.57
C ALA A 139 -4.50 -9.45 -1.04
N VAL A 140 -3.18 -9.45 -0.88
CA VAL A 140 -2.38 -10.56 -0.36
C VAL A 140 -1.98 -10.22 1.06
N LYS A 141 -2.40 -11.06 2.02
CA LYS A 141 -2.06 -10.88 3.42
C LYS A 141 -0.76 -11.63 3.74
N PRO A 142 0.25 -10.99 4.35
CA PRO A 142 1.45 -11.69 4.78
C PRO A 142 1.15 -12.65 5.95
N VAL A 143 1.91 -13.75 5.98
CA VAL A 143 1.89 -14.73 7.08
C VAL A 143 2.88 -14.39 8.18
N ASP A 144 3.90 -13.61 7.86
CA ASP A 144 4.90 -13.10 8.80
C ASP A 144 5.28 -11.67 8.41
N VAL A 145 5.45 -10.81 9.42
CA VAL A 145 5.85 -9.42 9.25
C VAL A 145 7.01 -9.14 10.19
N SER A 146 8.12 -8.67 9.64
CA SER A 146 9.33 -8.35 10.40
C SER A 146 9.87 -6.97 10.03
N THR A 147 10.64 -6.35 10.91
CA THR A 147 11.23 -5.03 10.69
C THR A 147 12.60 -4.94 11.33
N ASN A 148 13.49 -4.14 10.75
CA ASN A 148 14.74 -3.74 11.40
C ASN A 148 14.60 -2.41 12.18
N CYS A 149 13.42 -1.81 12.17
CA CYS A 149 13.15 -0.56 12.84
C CYS A 149 12.87 -0.80 14.32
N VAL A 150 13.35 0.10 15.18
CA VAL A 150 12.99 0.07 16.61
C VAL A 150 11.56 0.58 16.73
N GLN A 151 10.67 -0.26 17.23
CA GLN A 151 9.26 0.09 17.44
C GLN A 151 9.13 1.32 18.33
N ALA A 152 8.18 2.20 17.99
CA ALA A 152 7.83 3.33 18.84
C ALA A 152 7.12 2.84 20.10
N GLU A 153 7.31 3.52 21.21
CA GLU A 153 6.58 3.20 22.43
C GLU A 153 5.06 3.26 22.19
N ASP A 154 4.35 2.35 22.87
CA ASP A 154 2.91 2.29 22.86
C ASP A 154 2.33 3.65 23.27
N GLY A 155 1.32 4.06 22.52
CA GLY A 155 0.64 5.32 22.71
C GLY A 155 -0.52 5.16 23.68
N THR A 156 -1.00 6.29 24.16
CA THR A 156 -2.34 6.39 24.75
C THR A 156 -3.05 7.52 24.01
N ASP A 157 -4.26 7.28 23.51
CA ASP A 157 -5.04 8.37 22.93
C ASP A 157 -5.57 9.32 24.00
N SER A 158 -6.22 10.40 23.55
CA SER A 158 -6.82 11.39 24.44
C SER A 158 -7.97 10.85 25.31
N ASN A 159 -8.42 9.61 25.10
CA ASN A 159 -9.42 8.91 25.90
C ASN A 159 -8.82 7.93 26.92
N GLY A 160 -7.49 7.79 26.98
CA GLY A 160 -6.82 6.84 27.87
C GLY A 160 -6.73 5.41 27.29
N VAL A 161 -7.13 5.19 26.03
CA VAL A 161 -7.03 3.88 25.37
C VAL A 161 -5.59 3.69 24.90
N LYS A 162 -5.01 2.53 25.24
CA LYS A 162 -3.67 2.16 24.77
C LYS A 162 -3.69 1.78 23.30
N TYR A 163 -2.71 2.27 22.55
CA TYR A 163 -2.49 1.93 21.15
C TYR A 163 -1.10 1.32 20.97
N VAL A 164 -1.08 0.14 20.36
CA VAL A 164 0.16 -0.50 19.92
C VAL A 164 0.48 -0.08 18.49
N TYR A 165 1.76 0.08 18.19
CA TYR A 165 2.26 0.52 16.89
C TYR A 165 3.06 -0.58 16.17
N ASP A 166 2.69 -1.83 16.43
CA ASP A 166 3.37 -3.02 15.92
C ASP A 166 3.44 -3.03 14.37
N PRO A 167 4.42 -3.70 13.76
CA PRO A 167 4.53 -3.81 12.29
C PRO A 167 3.27 -4.35 11.60
N ALA A 168 2.49 -5.19 12.29
CA ALA A 168 1.24 -5.73 11.78
C ALA A 168 0.18 -4.64 11.50
N LYS A 169 0.30 -3.46 12.13
CA LYS A 169 -0.56 -2.28 11.89
C LYS A 169 -0.39 -1.64 10.52
N ALA A 170 0.64 -2.02 9.78
CA ALA A 170 0.77 -1.62 8.38
C ALA A 170 0.02 -2.57 7.42
N PHE A 171 -0.64 -3.63 7.90
CA PHE A 171 -1.28 -4.64 7.04
C PHE A 171 -2.66 -5.05 7.57
N ASP A 172 -3.28 -4.23 8.43
CA ASP A 172 -4.57 -4.55 9.06
C ASP A 172 -5.79 -3.96 8.35
N ASN A 173 -5.58 -3.29 7.20
CA ASN A 173 -6.62 -2.68 6.39
C ASN A 173 -7.45 -1.65 7.19
N ASP A 174 -6.78 -0.97 8.13
CA ASP A 174 -7.35 0.12 8.92
C ASP A 174 -6.39 1.33 8.86
N PRO A 175 -6.68 2.33 8.02
CA PRO A 175 -5.82 3.50 7.88
C PRO A 175 -5.81 4.40 9.13
N LEU A 176 -6.64 4.12 10.13
CA LEU A 176 -6.63 4.80 11.42
C LEU A 176 -5.72 4.13 12.45
N THR A 177 -5.08 3.01 12.08
CA THR A 177 -3.92 2.48 12.80
C THR A 177 -2.64 2.81 12.03
N ALA A 178 -1.48 2.56 12.65
CA ALA A 178 -0.22 2.70 11.95
C ALA A 178 0.85 1.83 12.60
N TRP A 179 1.72 1.28 11.77
CA TRP A 179 3.07 0.94 12.22
C TRP A 179 3.83 2.23 12.47
N ARG A 180 4.43 2.35 13.65
CA ARG A 180 5.24 3.52 14.02
C ARG A 180 6.55 3.08 14.60
N CYS A 181 7.62 3.70 14.13
CA CYS A 181 8.95 3.32 14.56
C CYS A 181 9.88 4.52 14.67
N GLN A 182 10.91 4.37 15.49
CA GLN A 182 11.90 5.40 15.77
C GLN A 182 12.69 5.70 14.50
N TRP A 183 12.62 6.94 14.04
CA TRP A 183 13.38 7.42 12.90
C TRP A 183 14.83 7.67 13.33
N LYS A 184 15.77 6.95 12.72
CA LYS A 184 17.19 7.01 13.12
C LYS A 184 18.06 7.94 12.27
N GLU A 185 17.47 8.85 11.50
CA GLU A 185 18.17 9.74 10.55
C GLU A 185 19.13 9.00 9.60
N GLN A 186 18.85 7.73 9.31
CA GLN A 186 19.68 6.88 8.48
C GLN A 186 18.83 6.04 7.53
N ASP A 187 19.32 5.88 6.30
CA ASP A 187 18.68 5.08 5.26
C ASP A 187 18.67 3.60 5.63
N GLY A 188 17.68 2.86 5.13
CA GLY A 188 17.65 1.40 5.24
C GLY A 188 16.71 0.85 6.32
N GLN A 189 15.97 1.70 7.05
CA GLN A 189 14.88 1.22 7.89
C GLN A 189 13.82 0.56 7.01
N SER A 190 13.36 -0.63 7.38
CA SER A 190 12.54 -1.45 6.51
C SER A 190 11.52 -2.30 7.26
N ILE A 191 10.50 -2.71 6.54
CA ILE A 191 9.49 -3.69 6.95
C ILE A 191 9.36 -4.74 5.85
N THR A 192 9.37 -6.00 6.23
CA THR A 192 9.33 -7.16 5.34
C THR A 192 8.07 -7.97 5.60
N ALA A 193 7.27 -8.13 4.56
CA ALA A 193 6.14 -9.04 4.48
C ALA A 193 6.60 -10.36 3.84
N LYS A 194 6.34 -11.49 4.49
CA LYS A 194 6.56 -12.83 3.91
C LYS A 194 5.24 -13.52 3.59
N PHE A 195 5.25 -14.33 2.54
CA PHE A 195 4.14 -15.17 2.11
C PHE A 195 4.42 -16.64 2.44
N ASP A 196 3.37 -17.43 2.56
CA ASP A 196 3.44 -18.88 2.81
C ASP A 196 3.98 -19.67 1.60
N HIS A 197 3.84 -19.10 0.40
CA HIS A 197 4.37 -19.66 -0.83
C HIS A 197 4.69 -18.55 -1.85
N PRO A 198 5.47 -18.86 -2.91
CA PRO A 198 5.71 -17.93 -3.99
C PRO A 198 4.40 -17.35 -4.53
N THR A 199 4.28 -16.03 -4.50
CA THR A 199 3.06 -15.30 -4.87
C THR A 199 3.38 -14.33 -5.99
N LEU A 200 2.51 -14.28 -7.01
CA LEU A 200 2.64 -13.29 -8.08
C LEU A 200 2.15 -11.94 -7.56
N ILE A 201 3.06 -11.01 -7.33
CA ILE A 201 2.78 -9.65 -6.91
C ILE A 201 2.56 -8.78 -8.16
N THR A 202 1.42 -8.11 -8.18
CA THR A 202 0.93 -7.28 -9.29
C THR A 202 0.88 -5.79 -8.94
N SER A 203 0.84 -5.46 -7.65
CA SER A 203 0.94 -4.08 -7.17
C SER A 203 1.46 -4.06 -5.73
N VAL A 204 2.17 -2.99 -5.40
CA VAL A 204 2.58 -2.63 -4.05
C VAL A 204 2.24 -1.16 -3.82
N GLY A 205 1.86 -0.80 -2.60
CA GLY A 205 1.53 0.57 -2.25
C GLY A 205 1.55 0.82 -0.75
N LEU A 206 1.48 2.09 -0.36
CA LEU A 206 1.42 2.50 1.04
C LEU A 206 0.61 3.78 1.24
N ILE A 207 0.08 3.95 2.44
CA ILE A 207 -0.38 5.23 2.98
C ILE A 207 0.73 5.77 3.90
N PRO A 208 1.46 6.82 3.50
CA PRO A 208 2.55 7.35 4.31
C PRO A 208 2.03 8.05 5.58
N GLY A 209 2.80 8.03 6.67
CA GLY A 209 2.43 8.73 7.90
C GLY A 209 1.38 8.00 8.71
N TYR A 210 0.75 8.71 9.65
CA TYR A 210 -0.34 8.20 10.49
C TYR A 210 -1.64 8.93 10.14
N ALA A 211 -2.48 8.35 9.29
CA ALA A 211 -3.60 9.04 8.64
C ALA A 211 -4.76 9.42 9.58
N LYS A 212 -4.68 9.04 10.87
CA LYS A 212 -5.64 9.37 11.91
C LYS A 212 -5.71 10.88 12.19
N THR A 213 -6.94 11.35 12.45
CA THR A 213 -7.18 12.54 13.27
C THR A 213 -7.73 12.08 14.60
N ASP A 214 -7.16 12.56 15.70
CA ASP A 214 -7.59 12.13 17.04
C ASP A 214 -8.90 12.81 17.45
N ILE A 215 -9.57 12.28 18.47
CA ILE A 215 -10.89 12.77 18.90
C ILE A 215 -10.85 14.25 19.31
N ASP A 216 -9.74 14.67 19.93
CA ASP A 216 -9.46 16.06 20.32
C ASP A 216 -9.13 16.97 19.11
N GLY A 217 -9.14 16.42 17.89
CA GLY A 217 -8.82 17.09 16.64
C GLY A 217 -7.33 17.18 16.32
N SER A 218 -6.48 16.47 17.05
CA SER A 218 -5.06 16.40 16.73
C SER A 218 -4.83 15.68 15.39
N ASP A 219 -4.28 16.39 14.41
CA ASP A 219 -3.91 15.81 13.12
C ASP A 219 -2.61 14.99 13.24
N ARG A 220 -2.74 13.67 13.42
CA ARG A 220 -1.58 12.77 13.56
C ARG A 220 -0.81 12.63 12.25
N PHE A 221 -1.45 12.86 11.11
CA PHE A 221 -0.78 12.81 9.82
C PHE A 221 0.17 13.99 9.66
N ALA A 222 -0.29 15.20 10.00
CA ALA A 222 0.55 16.39 10.00
C ALA A 222 1.70 16.26 11.04
N GLN A 223 1.40 15.71 12.20
CA GLN A 223 2.34 15.66 13.34
C GLN A 223 3.48 14.64 13.18
N ASN A 224 3.24 13.44 12.62
CA ASN A 224 4.27 12.40 12.44
C ASN A 224 5.10 12.63 11.17
N ARG A 225 6.30 12.04 11.03
CA ARG A 225 7.03 12.08 9.74
C ARG A 225 6.31 11.23 8.69
N LYS A 226 6.39 11.67 7.43
CA LYS A 226 5.78 11.00 6.27
C LYS A 226 6.86 10.47 5.38
N ILE A 227 6.67 9.26 4.87
CA ILE A 227 7.57 8.68 3.89
C ILE A 227 7.30 9.33 2.53
N THR A 228 8.33 9.81 1.87
CA THR A 228 8.24 10.42 0.54
C THR A 228 8.89 9.56 -0.53
N ARG A 229 9.74 8.61 -0.15
CA ARG A 229 10.34 7.65 -1.09
C ARG A 229 10.65 6.33 -0.42
N VAL A 230 10.30 5.26 -1.11
CA VAL A 230 10.63 3.88 -0.72
C VAL A 230 11.29 3.14 -1.88
N ARG A 231 11.96 2.05 -1.53
CA ARG A 231 12.37 1.00 -2.46
C ARG A 231 11.77 -0.31 -2.02
N TRP A 232 11.00 -0.92 -2.91
CA TRP A 232 10.46 -2.26 -2.74
C TRP A 232 11.51 -3.26 -3.22
N GLU A 233 11.92 -4.18 -2.37
CA GLU A 233 12.79 -5.30 -2.70
C GLU A 233 12.00 -6.61 -2.67
N PHE A 234 12.32 -7.52 -3.58
CA PHE A 234 11.68 -8.83 -3.71
C PHE A 234 12.69 -9.95 -3.42
N SER A 235 12.20 -11.15 -3.06
CA SER A 235 13.05 -12.31 -2.75
C SER A 235 13.94 -12.79 -3.90
N ASP A 236 13.62 -12.44 -5.14
CA ASP A 236 14.44 -12.72 -6.33
C ASP A 236 15.63 -11.74 -6.49
N GLY A 237 15.75 -10.76 -5.59
CA GLY A 237 16.78 -9.72 -5.61
C GLY A 237 16.45 -8.51 -6.48
N SER A 238 15.31 -8.52 -7.19
CA SER A 238 14.84 -7.35 -7.93
C SER A 238 14.32 -6.25 -6.99
N SER A 239 14.30 -5.01 -7.48
CA SER A 239 13.72 -3.91 -6.71
C SER A 239 13.14 -2.80 -7.58
N VAL A 240 12.18 -2.06 -7.04
CA VAL A 240 11.57 -0.89 -7.68
C VAL A 240 11.47 0.27 -6.69
N LYS A 241 11.80 1.47 -7.14
CA LYS A 241 11.64 2.69 -6.33
C LYS A 241 10.26 3.29 -6.56
N GLN A 242 9.66 3.80 -5.49
CA GLN A 242 8.41 4.51 -5.53
C GLN A 242 8.56 5.87 -4.86
N GLN A 243 8.23 6.94 -5.59
CA GLN A 243 7.96 8.24 -5.00
C GLN A 243 6.56 8.23 -4.43
N VAL A 244 6.41 8.72 -3.20
CA VAL A 244 5.16 8.66 -2.44
C VAL A 244 4.65 10.09 -2.24
N PRO A 245 3.45 10.43 -2.76
CA PRO A 245 2.80 11.69 -2.45
C PRO A 245 2.53 11.82 -0.96
N VAL A 246 2.67 13.04 -0.40
CA VAL A 246 2.29 13.32 0.98
C VAL A 246 0.78 13.50 1.04
N SER A 247 0.05 12.38 1.04
CA SER A 247 -1.40 12.35 1.18
C SER A 247 -1.81 11.19 2.09
N ARG A 248 -3.06 11.23 2.56
CA ARG A 248 -3.66 10.11 3.32
C ARG A 248 -4.22 9.02 2.42
N ALA A 249 -4.08 9.16 1.10
CA ALA A 249 -4.56 8.19 0.13
C ALA A 249 -3.48 7.12 -0.12
N LEU A 250 -3.93 5.93 -0.53
CA LEU A 250 -3.03 4.86 -0.90
C LEU A 250 -2.26 5.25 -2.17
N ALA A 251 -0.93 5.29 -2.07
CA ALA A 251 -0.06 5.47 -3.22
C ALA A 251 0.45 4.10 -3.66
N SER A 252 0.03 3.63 -4.85
CA SER A 252 0.42 2.33 -5.38
C SER A 252 1.14 2.41 -6.73
N ILE A 253 1.96 1.41 -7.00
CA ILE A 253 2.58 1.17 -8.30
C ILE A 253 2.34 -0.26 -8.75
N LYS A 254 2.30 -0.48 -10.06
CA LYS A 254 2.21 -1.82 -10.64
C LYS A 254 3.57 -2.48 -10.65
N VAL A 255 3.59 -3.77 -10.31
CA VAL A 255 4.76 -4.65 -10.41
C VAL A 255 4.31 -5.96 -11.04
N ASN A 256 5.24 -6.83 -11.40
CA ASN A 256 4.92 -8.16 -11.95
C ASN A 256 6.05 -9.13 -11.59
N VAL A 257 6.04 -9.60 -10.34
CA VAL A 257 7.14 -10.38 -9.76
C VAL A 257 6.57 -11.55 -8.96
N VAL A 258 7.08 -12.75 -9.18
CA VAL A 258 6.78 -13.90 -8.30
C VAL A 258 7.80 -13.91 -7.17
N THR A 259 7.35 -13.83 -5.93
CA THR A 259 8.25 -13.72 -4.77
C THR A 259 7.68 -14.35 -3.51
N ASP A 260 8.55 -14.71 -2.58
CA ASP A 260 8.23 -15.18 -1.23
C ASP A 260 8.14 -14.03 -0.22
N SER A 261 8.68 -12.86 -0.56
CA SER A 261 8.67 -11.70 0.33
C SER A 261 8.75 -10.36 -0.40
N VAL A 262 8.14 -9.35 0.20
CA VAL A 262 8.25 -7.95 -0.21
C VAL A 262 8.83 -7.17 0.97
N THR A 263 9.94 -6.47 0.74
CA THR A 263 10.54 -5.56 1.72
C THR A 263 10.37 -4.13 1.27
N MET A 264 9.72 -3.30 2.09
CA MET A 264 9.66 -1.86 1.89
C MET A 264 10.83 -1.22 2.64
N VAL A 265 11.79 -0.67 1.91
CA VAL A 265 12.91 0.10 2.46
C VAL A 265 12.61 1.58 2.38
N ILE A 266 12.68 2.27 3.51
CA ILE A 266 12.49 3.72 3.60
C ILE A 266 13.76 4.41 3.11
N GLU A 267 13.63 5.25 2.07
CA GLU A 267 14.76 5.98 1.48
C GLU A 267 14.65 7.51 1.64
N ALA A 268 13.46 8.05 1.94
CA ALA A 268 13.29 9.45 2.28
C ALA A 268 12.03 9.69 3.10
N THR A 269 12.11 10.70 3.97
CA THR A 269 10.98 11.17 4.78
C THR A 269 10.91 12.68 4.79
N GLU A 270 9.72 13.22 5.03
CA GLU A 270 9.49 14.63 5.36
C GLU A 270 9.12 14.77 6.85
N PRO A 271 9.67 15.78 7.57
CA PRO A 271 9.32 16.06 8.94
C PRO A 271 7.82 16.26 9.21
N GLY A 272 7.43 16.03 10.46
CA GLY A 272 6.19 16.51 11.05
C GLY A 272 6.16 18.03 11.22
N VAL A 273 4.97 18.56 11.45
CA VAL A 273 4.77 19.96 11.86
C VAL A 273 4.05 20.03 13.21
N SER A 274 4.28 21.10 13.97
CA SER A 274 3.47 21.37 15.16
C SER A 274 2.01 21.59 14.75
N ILE A 275 1.09 21.05 15.54
CA ILE A 275 -0.36 21.14 15.32
C ILE A 275 -1.04 21.88 16.47
N VAL A 276 -2.30 22.24 16.28
CA VAL A 276 -3.17 22.80 17.32
C VAL A 276 -4.45 21.97 17.34
N ASN A 277 -4.84 21.46 18.51
CA ASN A 277 -6.06 20.64 18.65
C ASN A 277 -7.32 21.53 18.81
N LYS A 278 -8.51 20.92 18.91
CA LYS A 278 -9.80 21.65 19.04
C LYS A 278 -9.87 22.54 20.29
N SER A 279 -9.10 22.23 21.33
CA SER A 279 -9.03 23.03 22.55
C SER A 279 -8.07 24.23 22.45
N GLY A 280 -7.40 24.40 21.30
CA GLY A 280 -6.39 25.44 21.09
C GLY A 280 -5.02 25.10 21.66
N GLN A 281 -4.81 23.86 22.14
CA GLN A 281 -3.51 23.43 22.65
C GLN A 281 -2.56 23.11 21.50
N ARG A 282 -1.38 23.72 21.53
CA ARG A 282 -0.29 23.42 20.61
C ARG A 282 0.38 22.11 21.01
N GLN A 283 0.62 21.25 20.03
CA GLN A 283 1.39 20.02 20.19
C GLN A 283 2.57 20.03 19.21
N ASP A 284 3.72 19.54 19.65
CA ASP A 284 4.92 19.51 18.82
C ASP A 284 4.91 18.39 17.80
N ALA A 285 5.71 18.57 16.75
CA ALA A 285 5.95 17.56 15.72
C ALA A 285 6.64 16.33 16.32
N PHE A 286 6.25 15.14 15.86
CA PHE A 286 6.90 13.88 16.22
C PHE A 286 8.00 13.54 15.22
N ASN A 287 9.03 14.39 15.16
CA ASN A 287 10.12 14.27 14.19
C ASN A 287 11.10 13.11 14.46
N GLY A 288 11.02 12.47 15.62
CA GLY A 288 11.73 11.23 15.92
C GLY A 288 10.97 9.97 15.47
N LEU A 289 9.78 10.09 14.89
CA LEU A 289 8.92 8.96 14.55
C LEU A 289 8.53 8.99 13.08
N VAL A 290 8.72 7.87 12.39
CA VAL A 290 8.14 7.62 11.07
C VAL A 290 6.95 6.69 11.22
N SER A 291 5.91 6.90 10.41
CA SER A 291 4.69 6.11 10.47
C SER A 291 4.27 5.65 9.08
N VAL A 292 3.60 4.50 9.05
CA VAL A 292 2.93 3.96 7.87
C VAL A 292 1.57 3.47 8.32
N SER A 293 0.51 4.01 7.73
CA SER A 293 -0.85 3.64 8.12
C SER A 293 -1.28 2.33 7.46
N GLU A 294 -0.86 2.12 6.21
CA GLU A 294 -1.19 0.91 5.47
C GLU A 294 -0.11 0.61 4.44
N ILE A 295 0.11 -0.67 4.17
CA ILE A 295 0.87 -1.24 3.07
C ILE A 295 -0.05 -2.21 2.37
N GLU A 296 -0.38 -1.91 1.12
CA GLU A 296 -1.18 -2.80 0.29
C GLU A 296 -0.27 -3.58 -0.66
N ILE A 297 -0.49 -4.89 -0.71
CA ILE A 297 0.16 -5.78 -1.67
C ILE A 297 -0.96 -6.49 -2.41
N MET A 298 -1.02 -6.32 -3.73
CA MET A 298 -1.98 -7.03 -4.59
C MET A 298 -1.29 -8.10 -5.38
N GLY A 299 -1.92 -9.26 -5.52
CA GLY A 299 -1.35 -10.38 -6.25
C GLY A 299 -2.34 -11.49 -6.55
N THR A 300 -1.85 -12.52 -7.24
CA THR A 300 -2.56 -13.78 -7.38
C THR A 300 -1.84 -14.83 -6.54
N GLN A 301 -2.51 -15.25 -5.48
CA GLN A 301 -2.07 -16.38 -4.69
C GLN A 301 -2.52 -17.66 -5.45
N PRO A 302 -1.63 -18.62 -5.77
CA PRO A 302 -2.07 -19.97 -6.09
C PRO A 302 -3.12 -20.42 -5.07
N PRO A 303 -4.22 -21.11 -5.47
CA PRO A 303 -5.21 -21.58 -4.50
C PRO A 303 -4.50 -22.30 -3.38
N ALA A 304 -4.78 -21.90 -2.12
CA ALA A 304 -4.19 -22.56 -0.95
C ALA A 304 -4.33 -24.08 -1.14
N ALA A 305 -3.21 -24.79 -1.03
CA ALA A 305 -3.21 -26.24 -1.18
C ALA A 305 -4.30 -26.81 -0.23
N PRO A 306 -5.15 -27.75 -0.69
CA PRO A 306 -6.19 -28.33 0.16
C PRO A 306 -5.56 -28.78 1.48
N ALA A 307 -6.16 -28.38 2.60
CA ALA A 307 -5.73 -28.85 3.91
C ALA A 307 -5.57 -30.38 3.88
N PRO A 308 -4.48 -30.95 4.42
CA PRO A 308 -4.33 -32.41 4.51
C PRO A 308 -5.61 -32.99 5.09
N ALA A 309 -6.15 -34.04 4.46
CA ALA A 309 -7.33 -34.71 4.98
C ALA A 309 -7.11 -35.06 6.46
N PRO A 310 -8.10 -34.86 7.35
CA PRO A 310 -7.98 -35.24 8.74
C PRO A 310 -7.43 -36.66 8.83
N ALA A 311 -6.38 -36.87 9.63
CA ALA A 311 -5.86 -38.21 9.86
C ALA A 311 -7.03 -39.13 10.27
N PRO A 312 -7.13 -40.36 9.73
CA PRO A 312 -8.17 -41.29 10.14
C PRO A 312 -8.22 -41.35 11.66
N ALA A 313 -9.42 -41.18 12.23
CA ALA A 313 -9.60 -41.32 13.66
C ALA A 313 -8.98 -42.65 14.11
N PRO A 314 -8.25 -42.70 15.24
CA PRO A 314 -7.72 -43.94 15.77
C PRO A 314 -8.82 -44.99 15.81
N ALA A 315 -8.54 -46.19 15.29
CA ALA A 315 -9.49 -47.29 15.34
C ALA A 315 -9.96 -47.48 16.80
N PRO A 316 -11.27 -47.71 17.04
CA PRO A 316 -11.77 -47.98 18.38
C PRO A 316 -10.93 -49.08 19.03
N ALA A 317 -10.45 -48.83 20.25
CA ALA A 317 -9.75 -49.85 21.02
C ALA A 317 -10.63 -51.12 21.09
N PRO A 318 -10.05 -52.33 20.95
CA PRO A 318 -10.80 -53.57 21.10
C PRO A 318 -11.58 -53.55 22.42
N ALA A 319 -12.86 -53.92 22.37
CA ALA A 319 -13.67 -54.06 23.56
C ALA A 319 -12.97 -55.01 24.56
N PRO A 320 -12.91 -54.68 25.86
CA PRO A 320 -12.29 -55.55 26.84
C PRO A 320 -12.95 -56.94 26.80
N ALA A 321 -12.11 -57.98 26.81
CA ALA A 321 -12.56 -59.36 26.80
C ALA A 321 -13.52 -59.62 27.98
N PRO A 322 -14.57 -60.44 27.81
CA PRO A 322 -15.48 -60.80 28.90
C PRO A 322 -14.71 -61.29 30.12
N ALA A 323 -14.99 -60.72 31.29
CA ALA A 323 -14.45 -61.19 32.56
C ALA A 323 -14.77 -62.68 32.71
N GLN A 324 -13.74 -63.50 32.93
CA GLN A 324 -13.93 -64.93 33.18
C GLN A 324 -14.73 -65.10 34.48
N THR A 325 -15.76 -65.94 34.41
CA THR A 325 -16.58 -66.35 35.55
C THR A 325 -15.69 -66.94 36.65
N PRO A 326 -15.85 -66.55 37.94
CA PRO A 326 -15.10 -67.17 39.02
C PRO A 326 -15.35 -68.69 39.06
N PRO A 327 -14.33 -69.51 39.37
CA PRO A 327 -14.49 -70.94 39.51
C PRO A 327 -15.48 -71.27 40.64
N PRO A 328 -16.23 -72.39 40.53
CA PRO A 328 -17.18 -72.80 41.55
C PRO A 328 -16.48 -73.03 42.89
N GLY A 329 -17.09 -72.51 43.96
CA GLY A 329 -16.63 -72.70 45.32
C GLY A 329 -16.64 -74.18 45.75
N PRO A 330 -15.82 -74.54 46.75
CA PRO A 330 -15.68 -75.93 47.19
C PRO A 330 -17.02 -76.53 47.69
N PRO A 331 -17.24 -77.84 47.46
CA PRO A 331 -18.48 -78.51 47.84
C PRO A 331 -18.68 -78.52 49.37
N ALA A 332 -19.94 -78.33 49.78
CA ALA A 332 -20.35 -78.35 51.18
C ALA A 332 -20.08 -79.72 51.85
N PRO A 333 -19.70 -79.74 53.14
CA PRO A 333 -19.43 -80.98 53.86
C PRO A 333 -20.69 -81.84 54.03
N ALA A 334 -20.50 -83.17 53.93
CA ALA A 334 -21.56 -84.17 54.01
C ALA A 334 -22.21 -84.25 55.42
N PRO A 335 -23.51 -84.56 55.51
CA PRO A 335 -24.23 -84.68 56.79
C PRO A 335 -23.72 -85.86 57.62
N SER A 336 -23.46 -85.60 58.91
CA SER A 336 -23.04 -86.60 59.89
C SER A 336 -24.18 -87.59 60.21
N ALA A 337 -23.83 -88.87 60.34
CA ALA A 337 -24.74 -89.95 60.69
C ALA A 337 -25.33 -89.78 62.11
N PRO A 338 -26.58 -90.22 62.36
CA PRO A 338 -27.20 -90.14 63.68
C PRO A 338 -26.58 -91.12 64.67
N ALA A 339 -26.24 -90.62 65.86
CA ALA A 339 -25.80 -91.43 66.99
C ALA A 339 -26.97 -92.26 67.56
N ALA A 340 -26.70 -93.53 67.85
CA ALA A 340 -27.64 -94.47 68.45
C ALA A 340 -28.00 -94.10 69.90
N PRO A 341 -29.22 -94.40 70.38
CA PRO A 341 -29.66 -94.06 71.73
C PRO A 341 -29.12 -95.05 72.78
N ALA A 342 -28.54 -94.52 73.86
CA ALA A 342 -28.31 -95.29 75.08
C ALA A 342 -29.63 -95.41 75.86
N ARG A 343 -29.99 -96.63 76.26
CA ARG A 343 -31.17 -96.95 77.08
C ARG A 343 -30.82 -96.94 78.57
N SER A 344 -31.82 -96.47 79.33
CA SER A 344 -32.15 -96.65 80.77
C SER A 344 -31.15 -96.17 81.82
#